data_AF-A0A1R1SK20-F1
#
_entry.id   AF-A0A1R1SK20-F1
#
_cell.length_a   1.000
_cell.length_b   1.000
_cell.length_c   1.000
_cell.angle_alpha   90.00
_cell.angle_beta   90.00
_cell.angle_gamma   90.00
#
_symmetry.space_group_name_H-M   'P 1'
#
loop_
_entity.id
_entity.type
_entity.pdbx_description
1 polymer ?
#
loop_
_entity_poly.entity_id
_entity_poly.type
_entity_poly.pdbx_seq_one_letter_code
_entity_poly.pdbx_strand_id
1 'polypeptide(L)'
;MSPNLSVLDAGTELWRCHETAFPCTAFNPVAAHPHFGGSRFDGTADDPYPYLYAALEPTTALAEVLLRDMEFTWPAGTRQVPWAKAAIRSLSKLRLTEDLLLVDLVTEEDLAAVFQDAWLLETDGPGYAQTRAWAREIRRQVPRAQGLRWQSRRHRPHHAVVLFGDRCGAEPLKAVPGQAHNLGTFEGAGEANRLLVPLRAVIVPPGMRM
;
A
#
# COMPACT_ATOMS: atom_id res chain seq x y z
N MET A 1 -8.07 -2.21 -23.79
CA MET A 1 -6.92 -1.82 -22.97
C MET A 1 -5.71 -2.55 -23.46
N SER A 2 -4.53 -1.97 -23.31
CA SER A 2 -3.24 -2.58 -23.66
C SER A 2 -2.22 -2.28 -22.56
N PRO A 3 -2.44 -2.78 -21.32
CA PRO A 3 -1.69 -2.33 -20.16
C PRO A 3 -0.21 -2.69 -20.27
N ASN A 4 0.66 -1.79 -19.81
CA ASN A 4 2.09 -2.05 -19.70
C ASN A 4 2.34 -2.95 -18.48
N LEU A 5 3.33 -3.83 -18.62
CA LEU A 5 3.65 -4.84 -17.61
C LEU A 5 5.12 -4.76 -17.21
N SER A 6 5.38 -4.97 -15.93
CA SER A 6 6.72 -5.11 -15.39
C SER A 6 6.82 -6.33 -14.47
N VAL A 7 8.03 -6.84 -14.28
CA VAL A 7 8.30 -7.94 -13.34
C VAL A 7 8.93 -7.34 -12.08
N LEU A 8 8.44 -7.75 -10.92
CA LEU A 8 9.21 -7.69 -9.68
C LEU A 8 9.91 -9.04 -9.50
N ASP A 9 11.24 -9.02 -9.60
CA ASP A 9 12.04 -10.24 -9.55
C ASP A 9 11.99 -10.87 -8.15
N ALA A 10 12.08 -12.19 -8.11
CA ALA A 10 12.36 -12.93 -6.89
C ALA A 10 13.57 -12.33 -6.16
N GLY A 11 13.48 -12.23 -4.83
CA GLY A 11 14.50 -11.59 -4.01
C GLY A 11 14.31 -10.08 -3.84
N THR A 12 13.44 -9.43 -4.64
CA THR A 12 13.06 -8.02 -4.42
C THR A 12 12.52 -7.84 -3.01
N GLU A 13 12.98 -6.78 -2.35
CA GLU A 13 12.57 -6.44 -0.99
C GLU A 13 11.42 -5.44 -1.03
N LEU A 14 10.40 -5.71 -0.21
CA LEU A 14 9.22 -4.87 -0.06
C LEU A 14 9.06 -4.48 1.40
N TRP A 15 8.32 -3.40 1.65
CA TRP A 15 7.95 -2.93 2.97
C TRP A 15 6.44 -2.87 3.10
N ARG A 16 5.93 -3.33 4.23
CA ARG A 16 4.50 -3.35 4.52
C ARG A 16 4.24 -2.70 5.86
N CYS A 17 3.42 -1.67 5.87
CA CYS A 17 2.78 -1.16 7.08
C CYS A 17 1.42 -1.88 7.23
N HIS A 18 1.29 -2.73 8.24
CA HIS A 18 0.11 -3.58 8.46
C HIS A 18 -0.33 -3.53 9.92
N GLU A 19 -1.55 -3.97 10.21
CA GLU A 19 -1.98 -4.18 11.58
C GLU A 19 -1.16 -5.30 12.24
N THR A 20 -0.65 -5.04 13.44
CA THR A 20 0.23 -5.95 14.20
C THR A 20 -0.43 -7.27 14.55
N ALA A 21 -1.76 -7.29 14.64
CA ALA A 21 -2.53 -8.50 14.90
C ALA A 21 -2.43 -9.54 13.77
N PHE A 22 -1.99 -9.15 12.57
CA PHE A 22 -1.88 -10.04 11.41
C PHE A 22 -0.42 -10.25 10.98
N PRO A 23 -0.07 -11.45 10.50
CA PRO A 23 1.25 -11.71 9.92
C PRO A 23 1.55 -10.76 8.75
N CYS A 24 2.80 -10.30 8.64
CA CYS A 24 3.21 -9.38 7.59
C CYS A 24 3.13 -9.98 6.16
N THR A 25 3.09 -11.30 6.04
CA THR A 25 2.91 -12.03 4.77
C THR A 25 1.45 -12.36 4.46
N ALA A 26 0.53 -12.16 5.40
CA ALA A 26 -0.86 -12.56 5.23
C ALA A 26 -1.61 -11.62 4.28
N PHE A 27 -2.16 -12.17 3.20
CA PHE A 27 -3.11 -11.47 2.34
C PHE A 27 -4.43 -11.31 3.11
N ASN A 28 -5.10 -10.15 2.97
CA ASN A 28 -6.42 -9.97 3.56
C ASN A 28 -7.43 -10.75 2.71
N PRO A 29 -8.09 -11.80 3.25
CA PRO A 29 -9.05 -12.61 2.49
C PRO A 29 -10.44 -11.97 2.41
N VAL A 30 -10.69 -10.90 3.18
CA VAL A 30 -12.01 -10.30 3.33
C VAL A 30 -12.33 -9.44 2.12
N ALA A 31 -13.32 -9.86 1.34
CA ALA A 31 -13.88 -9.05 0.28
C ALA A 31 -14.53 -7.78 0.85
N ALA A 32 -14.26 -6.63 0.24
CA ALA A 32 -14.89 -5.37 0.58
C ALA A 32 -16.36 -5.35 0.13
N HIS A 33 -17.17 -4.55 0.83
CA HIS A 33 -18.52 -4.25 0.35
C HIS A 33 -18.42 -3.48 -0.98
N PRO A 34 -19.25 -3.79 -2.00
CA PRO A 34 -19.13 -3.17 -3.32
C PRO A 34 -19.14 -1.64 -3.29
N HIS A 35 -19.97 -1.04 -2.41
CA HIS A 35 -20.20 0.41 -2.37
C HIS A 35 -19.60 1.15 -1.18
N PHE A 36 -19.20 0.47 -0.09
CA PHE A 36 -18.87 1.13 1.18
C PHE A 36 -17.56 0.60 1.76
N GLY A 37 -16.72 1.52 2.25
CA GLY A 37 -15.43 1.17 2.84
C GLY A 37 -14.47 0.48 1.86
N GLY A 38 -13.63 -0.40 2.40
CA GLY A 38 -12.58 -1.08 1.66
C GLY A 38 -11.39 -0.16 1.32
N SER A 39 -10.57 -0.64 0.39
CA SER A 39 -9.39 0.03 -0.13
C SER A 39 -9.57 0.35 -1.62
N ARG A 40 -8.52 0.86 -2.25
CA ARG A 40 -8.54 1.32 -3.65
C ARG A 40 -8.69 0.15 -4.64
N PHE A 41 -7.99 -0.95 -4.38
CA PHE A 41 -7.84 -2.09 -5.29
C PHE A 41 -8.01 -3.43 -4.57
N ASP A 42 -8.93 -3.52 -3.59
CA ASP A 42 -9.30 -4.78 -2.95
C ASP A 42 -10.45 -5.48 -3.69
N GLY A 43 -10.54 -6.80 -3.47
CA GLY A 43 -11.60 -7.63 -4.03
C GLY A 43 -12.98 -7.30 -3.46
N THR A 44 -14.02 -7.62 -4.23
CA THR A 44 -15.43 -7.47 -3.82
C THR A 44 -16.15 -8.80 -4.01
N ALA A 45 -17.44 -8.89 -3.66
CA ALA A 45 -18.23 -10.08 -3.94
C ALA A 45 -18.28 -10.45 -5.45
N ASP A 46 -18.14 -9.47 -6.35
CA ASP A 46 -18.17 -9.71 -7.80
C ASP A 46 -16.84 -10.22 -8.38
N ASP A 47 -15.72 -9.98 -7.69
CA ASP A 47 -14.38 -10.48 -8.01
C ASP A 47 -13.61 -10.63 -6.68
N PRO A 48 -13.84 -11.73 -5.95
CA PRO A 48 -13.25 -11.93 -4.65
C PRO A 48 -11.82 -12.44 -4.82
N TYR A 49 -10.86 -11.69 -4.30
CA TYR A 49 -9.46 -12.12 -4.21
C TYR A 49 -8.82 -11.62 -2.92
N PRO A 50 -7.96 -12.45 -2.28
CA PRO A 50 -7.10 -11.97 -1.22
C PRO A 50 -6.12 -10.93 -1.75
N TYR A 51 -5.83 -9.89 -0.97
CA TYR A 51 -4.96 -8.80 -1.41
C TYR A 51 -3.91 -8.43 -0.37
N LEU A 52 -2.76 -7.92 -0.82
CA LEU A 52 -1.69 -7.42 0.04
C LEU A 52 -1.10 -6.14 -0.55
N TYR A 53 -1.15 -5.06 0.23
CA TYR A 53 -0.49 -3.80 -0.10
C TYR A 53 0.92 -3.76 0.48
N ALA A 54 1.88 -3.30 -0.33
CA ALA A 54 3.25 -3.07 0.07
C ALA A 54 3.86 -1.88 -0.71
N ALA A 55 5.10 -1.55 -0.42
CA ALA A 55 5.87 -0.56 -1.17
C ALA A 55 7.34 -0.97 -1.28
N LEU A 56 8.08 -0.33 -2.17
CA LEU A 56 9.50 -0.65 -2.42
C LEU A 56 10.40 -0.06 -1.32
N GLU A 57 9.96 1.03 -0.67
CA GLU A 57 10.68 1.72 0.39
C GLU A 57 9.86 1.80 1.69
N PRO A 58 10.53 1.79 2.87
CA PRO A 58 9.83 1.82 4.16
C PRO A 58 9.03 3.12 4.35
N THR A 59 9.59 4.26 3.94
CA THR A 59 8.90 5.56 4.01
C THR A 59 7.66 5.58 3.12
N THR A 60 7.70 4.95 1.94
CA THR A 60 6.54 4.83 1.04
C THR A 60 5.43 3.99 1.69
N ALA A 61 5.77 2.86 2.31
CA ALA A 61 4.82 2.02 3.02
C ALA A 61 4.15 2.75 4.20
N LEU A 62 4.90 3.54 4.94
CA LEU A 62 4.35 4.40 6.00
C LEU A 62 3.46 5.50 5.42
N ALA A 63 3.88 6.15 4.34
CA ALA A 63 3.13 7.25 3.70
C ALA A 63 1.76 6.79 3.19
N GLU A 64 1.69 5.65 2.50
CA GLU A 64 0.46 5.08 1.94
C GLU A 64 -0.58 4.70 3.01
N VAL A 65 -0.16 4.43 4.25
CA VAL A 65 -1.05 3.99 5.32
C VAL A 65 -1.34 5.12 6.32
N LEU A 66 -0.31 5.80 6.78
CA LEU A 66 -0.44 6.82 7.82
C LEU A 66 -0.89 8.16 7.24
N LEU A 67 -0.38 8.55 6.06
CA LEU A 67 -0.52 9.90 5.53
C LEU A 67 -1.57 10.05 4.44
N ARG A 68 -2.23 8.96 4.03
CA ARG A 68 -3.21 8.91 2.94
C ARG A 68 -4.21 10.07 3.01
N ASP A 69 -4.92 10.16 4.13
CA ASP A 69 -5.98 11.15 4.38
C ASP A 69 -5.51 12.29 5.30
N MET A 70 -4.20 12.58 5.30
CA MET A 70 -3.60 13.57 6.19
C MET A 70 -3.16 14.82 5.45
N GLU A 71 -3.61 15.96 5.97
CA GLU A 71 -3.22 17.28 5.53
C GLU A 71 -2.22 17.93 6.49
N PHE A 72 -1.47 18.90 5.98
CA PHE A 72 -0.54 19.67 6.79
C PHE A 72 -1.30 20.57 7.77
N THR A 73 -0.83 20.61 9.02
CA THR A 73 -1.34 21.54 10.04
C THR A 73 -0.47 22.79 10.08
N TRP A 74 -1.10 23.96 10.26
CA TRP A 74 -0.47 25.26 10.46
C TRP A 74 -0.65 25.66 11.94
N PRO A 75 0.32 26.20 12.72
CA PRO A 75 1.75 26.51 12.62
C PRO A 75 2.80 25.72 11.83
N ALA A 76 2.76 24.42 12.03
CA ALA A 76 4.03 23.69 11.97
C ALA A 76 4.41 23.28 10.54
N GLY A 77 3.44 23.31 9.62
CA GLY A 77 3.56 22.71 8.29
C GLY A 77 3.87 21.21 8.41
N THR A 78 3.27 20.52 9.39
CA THR A 78 3.54 19.10 9.67
C THR A 78 2.26 18.28 9.60
N ARG A 79 2.37 17.01 9.24
CA ARG A 79 1.30 16.02 9.41
C ARG A 79 1.50 15.31 10.74
N GLN A 80 0.61 15.56 11.68
CA GLN A 80 0.63 14.94 13.02
C GLN A 80 -0.19 13.64 13.02
N VAL A 81 0.47 12.50 12.86
CA VAL A 81 -0.17 11.18 12.84
C VAL A 81 -0.63 10.84 14.27
N PRO A 82 -1.94 10.62 14.50
CA PRO A 82 -2.42 10.24 15.83
C PRO A 82 -1.80 8.93 16.29
N TRP A 83 -1.39 8.84 17.56
CA TRP A 83 -0.83 7.62 18.15
C TRP A 83 -1.72 6.41 17.88
N ALA A 84 -3.03 6.52 18.09
CA ALA A 84 -3.96 5.40 17.90
C ALA A 84 -3.96 4.85 16.45
N LYS A 85 -3.66 5.70 15.46
CA LYS A 85 -3.48 5.25 14.07
C LYS A 85 -2.15 4.51 13.89
N ALA A 86 -1.08 4.91 14.56
CA ALA A 86 0.19 4.19 14.46
C ALA A 86 0.23 2.91 15.31
N ALA A 87 -0.29 2.96 16.54
CA ALA A 87 0.03 2.01 17.59
C ALA A 87 -0.47 0.58 17.36
N ILE A 88 -1.47 0.40 16.51
CA ILE A 88 -1.98 -0.93 16.13
C ILE A 88 -1.21 -1.54 14.96
N ARG A 89 -0.17 -0.86 14.45
CA ARG A 89 0.52 -1.21 13.22
C ARG A 89 1.98 -1.59 13.45
N SER A 90 2.50 -2.38 12.52
CA SER A 90 3.91 -2.68 12.39
C SER A 90 4.37 -2.38 10.97
N LEU A 91 5.62 -1.92 10.86
CA LEU A 91 6.33 -1.79 9.60
C LEU A 91 7.27 -2.99 9.47
N SER A 92 7.05 -3.84 8.47
CA SER A 92 7.80 -5.09 8.29
C SER A 92 8.40 -5.15 6.89
N LYS A 93 9.63 -5.64 6.81
CA LYS A 93 10.31 -5.94 5.54
C LYS A 93 9.97 -7.35 5.09
N LEU A 94 9.69 -7.47 3.80
CA LEU A 94 9.34 -8.70 3.10
C LEU A 94 10.34 -8.92 1.96
N ARG A 95 10.46 -10.17 1.52
CA ARG A 95 11.21 -10.55 0.32
C ARG A 95 10.35 -11.43 -0.56
N LEU A 96 10.30 -11.12 -1.86
CA LEU A 96 9.66 -11.97 -2.85
C LEU A 96 10.40 -13.29 -3.02
N THR A 97 9.67 -14.38 -3.18
CA THR A 97 10.21 -15.72 -3.38
C THR A 97 10.11 -16.21 -4.83
N GLU A 98 9.35 -15.49 -5.64
CA GLU A 98 9.10 -15.75 -7.06
C GLU A 98 8.99 -14.42 -7.81
N ASP A 99 9.13 -14.49 -9.12
CA ASP A 99 8.90 -13.34 -10.01
C ASP A 99 7.40 -13.04 -10.06
N LEU A 100 7.04 -11.77 -9.88
CA LEU A 100 5.65 -11.32 -9.95
C LEU A 100 5.44 -10.36 -11.10
N LEU A 101 4.53 -10.72 -12.01
CA LEU A 101 4.15 -9.87 -13.14
C LEU A 101 3.08 -8.85 -12.71
N LEU A 102 3.38 -7.56 -12.79
CA LEU A 102 2.48 -6.48 -12.39
C LEU A 102 2.02 -5.65 -13.59
N VAL A 103 0.82 -5.08 -13.50
CA VAL A 103 0.38 -3.99 -14.37
C VAL A 103 0.91 -2.68 -13.82
N ASP A 104 1.54 -1.90 -14.68
CA ASP A 104 2.02 -0.57 -14.35
C ASP A 104 0.91 0.47 -14.47
N LEU A 105 0.86 1.36 -13.48
CA LEU A 105 0.02 2.55 -13.36
C LEU A 105 0.92 3.71 -12.87
N VAL A 106 2.07 3.89 -13.52
CA VAL A 106 3.16 4.76 -13.03
C VAL A 106 3.20 6.06 -13.81
N THR A 107 3.15 5.99 -15.14
CA THR A 107 3.14 7.16 -16.02
C THR A 107 1.73 7.46 -16.56
N GLU A 108 1.57 8.61 -17.22
CA GLU A 108 0.31 8.92 -17.90
C GLU A 108 0.03 7.95 -19.06
N GLU A 109 1.06 7.45 -19.74
CA GLU A 109 0.93 6.41 -20.77
C GLU A 109 0.42 5.09 -20.18
N ASP A 110 0.89 4.71 -18.98
CA ASP A 110 0.41 3.53 -18.28
C ASP A 110 -1.07 3.65 -17.91
N LEU A 111 -1.47 4.81 -17.40
CA LEU A 111 -2.86 5.10 -17.04
C LEU A 111 -3.76 5.11 -18.29
N ALA A 112 -3.31 5.76 -19.38
CA ALA A 112 -4.02 5.75 -20.65
C ALA A 112 -4.18 4.34 -21.22
N ALA A 113 -3.20 3.46 -21.03
CA ALA A 113 -3.24 2.07 -21.48
C ALA A 113 -4.35 1.23 -20.81
N VAL A 114 -4.77 1.61 -19.59
CA VAL A 114 -5.93 1.06 -18.88
C VAL A 114 -7.18 1.93 -18.99
N PHE A 115 -7.18 2.92 -19.87
CA PHE A 115 -8.27 3.88 -20.10
C PHE A 115 -8.61 4.74 -18.86
N GLN A 116 -7.59 5.15 -18.11
CA GLN A 116 -7.70 5.98 -16.92
C GLN A 116 -6.69 7.13 -16.93
N ASP A 117 -6.76 7.96 -15.91
CA ASP A 117 -5.85 9.06 -15.62
C ASP A 117 -5.49 9.06 -14.12
N ALA A 118 -4.83 10.12 -13.65
CA ALA A 118 -4.39 10.25 -12.26
C ALA A 118 -5.54 10.08 -11.24
N TRP A 119 -6.80 10.32 -11.60
CA TRP A 119 -7.95 10.11 -10.71
C TRP A 119 -7.99 8.71 -10.10
N LEU A 120 -7.62 7.68 -10.88
CA LEU A 120 -7.60 6.28 -10.41
C LEU A 120 -6.71 6.10 -9.17
N LEU A 121 -5.64 6.90 -9.07
CA LEU A 121 -4.62 6.82 -8.02
C LEU A 121 -4.83 7.89 -6.93
N GLU A 122 -5.41 9.04 -7.31
CA GLU A 122 -5.52 10.21 -6.43
C GLU A 122 -6.83 10.31 -5.67
N THR A 123 -7.88 9.61 -6.12
CA THR A 123 -9.16 9.61 -5.40
C THR A 123 -9.02 9.01 -4.01
N ASP A 124 -9.79 9.57 -3.07
CA ASP A 124 -9.87 9.11 -1.69
C ASP A 124 -11.12 8.23 -1.50
N GLY A 125 -11.44 7.85 -0.26
CA GLY A 125 -12.47 6.86 0.09
C GLY A 125 -13.77 6.86 -0.74
N PRO A 126 -14.40 8.02 -1.02
CA PRO A 126 -15.62 8.07 -1.85
C PRO A 126 -15.49 7.49 -3.27
N GLY A 127 -14.27 7.48 -3.83
CA GLY A 127 -13.99 6.92 -5.17
C GLY A 127 -13.64 5.43 -5.17
N TYR A 128 -13.47 4.79 -4.00
CA TYR A 128 -12.93 3.43 -3.94
C TYR A 128 -13.83 2.36 -4.55
N ALA A 129 -15.15 2.56 -4.53
CA ALA A 129 -16.06 1.66 -5.22
C ALA A 129 -15.75 1.61 -6.73
N GLN A 130 -15.45 2.76 -7.33
CA GLN A 130 -15.15 2.88 -8.75
C GLN A 130 -13.72 2.40 -9.05
N THR A 131 -12.73 2.70 -8.21
CA THR A 131 -11.36 2.19 -8.44
C THR A 131 -11.29 0.66 -8.32
N ARG A 132 -12.10 0.03 -7.45
CA ARG A 132 -12.24 -1.43 -7.41
C ARG A 132 -12.88 -2.01 -8.67
N ALA A 133 -13.88 -1.32 -9.24
CA ALA A 133 -14.45 -1.71 -10.52
C ALA A 133 -13.39 -1.68 -11.64
N TRP A 134 -12.51 -0.67 -11.64
CA TRP A 134 -11.35 -0.62 -12.53
C TRP A 134 -10.33 -1.72 -12.24
N ALA A 135 -10.03 -2.02 -10.97
CA ALA A 135 -9.16 -3.15 -10.61
C ALA A 135 -9.69 -4.48 -11.16
N ARG A 136 -11.00 -4.73 -11.03
CA ARG A 136 -11.67 -5.91 -11.60
C ARG A 136 -11.52 -5.95 -13.13
N GLU A 137 -11.74 -4.84 -13.80
CA GLU A 137 -11.63 -4.79 -15.26
C GLU A 137 -10.18 -5.00 -15.73
N ILE A 138 -9.19 -4.37 -15.07
CA ILE A 138 -7.76 -4.61 -15.34
C ILE A 138 -7.41 -6.08 -15.13
N ARG A 139 -7.86 -6.67 -14.01
CA ARG A 139 -7.69 -8.09 -13.70
C ARG A 139 -8.31 -9.02 -14.76
N ARG A 140 -9.45 -8.64 -15.34
CA ARG A 140 -10.13 -9.38 -16.42
C ARG A 140 -9.37 -9.29 -17.74
N GLN A 141 -8.84 -8.12 -18.06
CA GLN A 141 -8.10 -7.86 -19.31
C GLN A 141 -6.69 -8.46 -19.28
N VAL A 142 -6.08 -8.57 -18.09
CA VAL A 142 -4.76 -9.19 -17.90
C VAL A 142 -4.85 -10.32 -16.86
N PRO A 143 -5.39 -11.50 -17.22
CA PRO A 143 -5.57 -12.61 -16.29
C PRO A 143 -4.28 -13.11 -15.63
N ARG A 144 -3.14 -12.90 -16.30
CA ARG A 144 -1.80 -13.30 -15.82
C ARG A 144 -1.16 -12.30 -14.85
N ALA A 145 -1.71 -11.10 -14.71
CA ALA A 145 -1.14 -10.11 -13.80
C ALA A 145 -1.41 -10.51 -12.34
N GLN A 146 -0.37 -10.48 -11.53
CA GLN A 146 -0.34 -10.89 -10.12
C GLN A 146 -0.42 -9.68 -9.19
N GLY A 147 -0.53 -8.46 -9.73
CA GLY A 147 -0.74 -7.25 -8.97
C GLY A 147 -0.70 -5.98 -9.83
N LEU A 148 -0.77 -4.83 -9.16
CA LEU A 148 -0.66 -3.51 -9.76
C LEU A 148 0.48 -2.73 -9.07
N ARG A 149 1.17 -1.88 -9.83
CA ARG A 149 2.21 -0.96 -9.33
C ARG A 149 1.86 0.48 -9.69
N TRP A 150 1.96 1.41 -8.74
CA TRP A 150 1.70 2.83 -8.97
C TRP A 150 2.65 3.72 -8.17
N GLN A 151 2.75 5.00 -8.54
CA GLN A 151 3.48 6.00 -7.76
C GLN A 151 2.69 6.43 -6.52
N SER A 152 3.31 6.39 -5.35
CA SER A 152 2.68 6.86 -4.12
C SER A 152 2.38 8.36 -4.19
N ARG A 153 1.10 8.73 -4.06
CA ARG A 153 0.67 10.14 -4.02
C ARG A 153 1.37 10.93 -2.92
N ARG A 154 1.67 10.29 -1.79
CA ARG A 154 2.27 10.93 -0.60
C ARG A 154 3.80 10.79 -0.54
N HIS A 155 4.44 10.10 -1.49
CA HIS A 155 5.90 9.93 -1.56
C HIS A 155 6.40 9.71 -3.00
N ARG A 156 6.15 10.66 -3.91
CA ARG A 156 6.67 10.59 -5.28
C ARG A 156 8.21 10.75 -5.31
N PRO A 157 8.94 10.10 -6.24
CA PRO A 157 8.46 9.23 -7.31
C PRO A 157 8.39 7.73 -6.91
N HIS A 158 8.32 7.43 -5.61
CA HIS A 158 8.43 6.07 -5.11
C HIS A 158 7.16 5.25 -5.30
N HIS A 159 7.30 3.92 -5.33
CA HIS A 159 6.25 3.02 -5.79
C HIS A 159 5.58 2.22 -4.67
N ALA A 160 4.27 2.08 -4.79
CA ALA A 160 3.46 1.15 -4.01
C ALA A 160 2.90 0.05 -4.92
N VAL A 161 2.57 -1.08 -4.31
CA VAL A 161 2.02 -2.25 -5.00
C VAL A 161 0.84 -2.84 -4.26
N VAL A 162 -0.06 -3.47 -5.01
CA VAL A 162 -1.05 -4.41 -4.49
C VAL A 162 -0.83 -5.74 -5.18
N LEU A 163 -0.73 -6.81 -4.41
CA LEU A 163 -0.59 -8.18 -4.90
C LEU A 163 -1.91 -8.92 -4.80
N PHE A 164 -2.19 -9.75 -5.79
CA PHE A 164 -3.39 -10.56 -5.93
C PHE A 164 -3.11 -12.00 -5.46
N GLY A 165 -3.52 -12.33 -4.24
CA GLY A 165 -3.17 -13.59 -3.60
C GLY A 165 -3.74 -14.83 -4.29
N ASP A 166 -4.79 -14.69 -5.10
CA ASP A 166 -5.36 -15.75 -5.93
C ASP A 166 -4.53 -16.05 -7.20
N ARG A 167 -3.54 -15.21 -7.50
CA ARG A 167 -2.68 -15.31 -8.69
C ARG A 167 -1.19 -15.43 -8.35
N CYS A 168 -0.86 -15.43 -7.07
CA CYS A 168 0.49 -15.71 -6.59
C CYS A 168 0.66 -17.21 -6.29
N GLY A 169 1.90 -17.66 -6.15
CA GLY A 169 2.24 -18.97 -5.59
C GLY A 169 1.80 -19.11 -4.13
N ALA A 170 2.05 -20.28 -3.54
CA ALA A 170 1.59 -20.58 -2.17
C ALA A 170 2.26 -19.71 -1.10
N GLU A 171 3.53 -19.34 -1.29
CA GLU A 171 4.31 -18.52 -0.36
C GLU A 171 5.11 -17.45 -1.12
N PRO A 172 4.45 -16.46 -1.74
CA PRO A 172 5.09 -15.48 -2.63
C PRO A 172 5.98 -14.49 -1.87
N LEU A 173 5.85 -14.44 -0.55
CA LEU A 173 6.51 -13.49 0.34
C LEU A 173 7.05 -14.21 1.57
N LYS A 174 8.27 -13.86 1.96
CA LYS A 174 8.86 -14.22 3.27
C LYS A 174 9.15 -12.96 4.07
N ALA A 175 8.88 -13.02 5.37
CA ALA A 175 9.35 -11.98 6.29
C ALA A 175 10.88 -11.98 6.33
N VAL A 176 11.50 -10.80 6.34
CA VAL A 176 12.95 -10.69 6.58
C VAL A 176 13.17 -10.65 8.10
N PRO A 177 13.86 -11.64 8.70
CA PRO A 177 14.03 -11.71 10.15
C PRO A 177 14.70 -10.46 10.72
N GLY A 178 14.20 -9.97 11.86
CA GLY A 178 14.74 -8.80 12.55
C GLY A 178 14.47 -7.45 11.88
N GLN A 179 13.75 -7.42 10.75
CA GLN A 179 13.43 -6.19 10.01
C GLN A 179 11.94 -5.83 10.17
N ALA A 180 11.50 -5.69 11.42
CA ALA A 180 10.13 -5.30 11.76
C ALA A 180 10.11 -4.33 12.95
N HIS A 181 9.26 -3.31 12.86
CA HIS A 181 9.12 -2.27 13.87
C HIS A 181 7.66 -2.16 14.32
N ASN A 182 7.40 -2.44 15.61
CA ASN A 182 6.07 -2.23 16.20
C ASN A 182 5.85 -0.75 16.52
N LEU A 183 4.97 -0.10 15.77
CA LEU A 183 4.73 1.34 15.86
C LEU A 183 3.95 1.74 17.12
N GLY A 184 3.45 0.77 17.90
CA GLY A 184 2.88 0.97 19.23
C GLY A 184 3.91 0.99 20.35
N THR A 185 5.20 0.86 20.03
CA THR A 185 6.31 1.02 20.99
C THR A 185 7.01 2.35 20.74
N PHE A 186 7.63 2.94 21.77
CA PHE A 186 8.43 4.17 21.59
C PHE A 186 9.58 3.97 20.60
N GLU A 187 10.21 2.79 20.61
CA GLU A 187 11.29 2.44 19.67
C GLU A 187 10.78 2.40 18.23
N GLY A 188 9.73 1.62 17.95
CA GLY A 188 9.20 1.50 16.58
C GLY A 188 8.56 2.79 16.07
N ALA A 189 7.90 3.57 16.94
CA ALA A 189 7.42 4.90 16.59
C ALA A 189 8.57 5.88 16.33
N GLY A 190 9.66 5.79 17.10
CA GLY A 190 10.87 6.58 16.88
C GLY A 190 11.50 6.30 15.52
N GLU A 191 11.59 5.03 15.13
CA GLU A 191 12.10 4.63 13.82
C GLU A 191 11.18 5.10 12.68
N ALA A 192 9.86 4.92 12.82
CA ALA A 192 8.91 5.47 11.84
C ALA A 192 8.99 7.00 11.73
N ASN A 193 9.17 7.71 12.85
CA ASN A 193 9.36 9.16 12.84
C ASN A 193 10.63 9.55 12.09
N ARG A 194 11.74 8.85 12.30
CA ARG A 194 12.99 9.07 11.55
C ARG A 194 12.77 8.93 10.04
N LEU A 195 12.02 7.92 9.62
CA LEU A 195 11.67 7.67 8.21
C LEU A 195 10.71 8.70 7.63
N LEU A 196 9.85 9.30 8.46
CA LEU A 196 8.81 10.25 8.07
C LEU A 196 9.28 11.72 8.06
N VAL A 197 10.45 12.04 8.62
CA VAL A 197 11.03 13.39 8.63
C VAL A 197 11.03 14.05 7.24
N PRO A 198 11.50 13.40 6.15
CA PRO A 198 11.51 14.01 4.82
C PRO A 198 10.11 14.38 4.30
N LEU A 199 9.08 13.71 4.79
CA LEU A 199 7.68 13.95 4.46
C LEU A 199 6.99 14.95 5.40
N ARG A 200 7.75 15.60 6.30
CA ARG A 200 7.25 16.51 7.34
C ARG A 200 6.07 15.89 8.11
N ALA A 201 6.23 14.62 8.47
CA ALA A 201 5.23 13.87 9.22
C ALA A 201 5.82 13.28 10.50
N VAL A 202 5.00 13.19 11.53
CA VAL A 202 5.42 12.69 12.84
C VAL A 202 4.25 12.01 13.54
N ILE A 203 4.48 10.82 14.07
CA ILE A 203 3.63 10.12 15.02
C ILE A 203 3.76 10.81 16.36
N VAL A 204 2.64 11.29 16.90
CA VAL A 204 2.57 11.98 18.20
C VAL A 204 2.29 10.95 19.30
N PRO A 205 3.25 10.58 20.16
CA PRO A 205 3.01 9.62 21.24
C PRO A 205 2.09 10.20 22.35
N PRO A 206 1.45 9.36 23.17
CA PRO A 206 0.61 9.81 24.27
C PRO A 206 1.40 10.68 25.25
N GLY A 207 0.82 11.79 25.66
CA GLY A 207 1.43 12.71 26.64
C GLY A 207 2.44 13.71 26.08
N MET A 208 2.77 13.63 24.78
CA MET A 208 3.61 14.62 24.11
C MET A 208 2.74 15.72 23.49
N ARG A 209 2.87 16.97 23.96
CA ARG A 209 2.34 18.14 23.25
C ARG A 209 3.43 18.66 22.31
N MET A 210 3.11 18.78 21.02
CA MET A 210 3.94 19.46 20.03
C MET A 210 3.53 20.91 19.89
#